data_AF-A0A7J9ZW56-F1
#
_entry.id   AF-A0A7J9ZW56-F1
#
_cell.length_a   1.000
_cell.length_b   1.000
_cell.length_c   1.000
_cell.angle_alpha   90.00
_cell.angle_beta   90.00
_cell.angle_gamma   90.00
#
_symmetry.space_group_name_H-M   'P 1'
#
loop_
_entity.id
_entity.type
_entity.pdbx_description
1 polymer ?
#
loop_
_entity_poly.entity_id
_entity_poly.type
_entity_poly.pdbx_seq_one_letter_code
_entity_poly.pdbx_strand_id
1 'polypeptide(L)'
;MRRSDLSRTLYERGRDHTEYIFGDSIASLTETPGGVDVTFERAAPRTFDLVIGADGMHSVVRRLAFGPESAYVTGSGYRIAGWDAPGHLTTPGESVVYTEPGRMASVGSSPRHPRNAGTMMVFHAPSLDYDRRDLDAQRTSRATPSPLPARSTSWGKDFAGRACGFSYKFLPPIC
;
A
#
# COMPACT_ATOMS: atom_id res chain seq x y z
N MET A 1 4.55 2.86 -17.11
CA MET A 1 5.36 1.73 -16.60
C MET A 1 4.80 1.38 -15.23
N ARG A 2 4.51 0.10 -14.91
CA ARG A 2 4.08 -0.27 -13.56
C ARG A 2 5.29 -0.24 -12.62
N ARG A 3 5.07 0.00 -11.32
CA ARG A 3 6.13 -0.06 -10.31
C ARG A 3 6.85 -1.41 -10.34
N SER A 4 6.09 -2.51 -10.50
CA SER A 4 6.63 -3.87 -10.61
C SER A 4 7.63 -4.04 -11.75
N ASP A 5 7.34 -3.45 -12.92
CA ASP A 5 8.18 -3.59 -14.11
C ASP A 5 9.52 -2.86 -13.89
N LEU A 6 9.47 -1.66 -13.29
CA LEU A 6 10.67 -0.92 -12.94
C LEU A 6 11.49 -1.67 -11.88
N SER A 7 10.85 -2.13 -10.79
CA SER A 7 11.54 -2.89 -9.74
C SER A 7 12.20 -4.16 -10.30
N ARG A 8 11.51 -4.88 -11.19
CA ARG A 8 12.08 -6.05 -11.87
C ARG A 8 13.28 -5.67 -12.72
N THR A 9 13.17 -4.61 -13.52
CA THR A 9 14.26 -4.16 -14.39
C THR A 9 15.51 -3.76 -13.59
N LEU A 10 15.33 -3.05 -12.46
CA LEU A 10 16.42 -2.70 -11.57
C LEU A 10 17.08 -3.94 -10.94
N TYR A 11 16.27 -4.90 -10.48
CA TYR A 11 16.79 -6.17 -9.97
C TYR A 11 17.57 -6.95 -11.03
N GLU A 12 17.00 -7.13 -12.22
CA GLU A 12 17.65 -7.85 -13.33
C GLU A 12 18.99 -7.24 -13.73
N ARG A 13 19.14 -5.92 -13.60
CA ARG A 13 20.38 -5.19 -13.91
C ARG A 13 21.39 -5.20 -12.76
N GLY A 14 20.95 -5.34 -11.51
CA GLY A 14 21.81 -5.31 -10.32
C GLY A 14 22.24 -6.69 -9.81
N ARG A 15 21.49 -7.76 -10.11
CA ARG A 15 21.65 -9.09 -9.49
C ARG A 15 23.03 -9.73 -9.65
N ASP A 16 23.78 -9.38 -10.69
CA ASP A 16 25.12 -9.93 -10.93
C ASP A 16 26.23 -9.14 -10.20
N HIS A 17 25.87 -7.99 -9.61
CA HIS A 17 26.81 -7.07 -8.94
C HIS A 17 26.44 -6.77 -7.48
N THR A 18 25.34 -7.32 -6.98
CA THR A 18 24.83 -7.03 -5.64
C THR A 18 24.17 -8.28 -5.08
N GLU A 19 24.48 -8.61 -3.83
CA GLU A 19 23.79 -9.67 -3.11
C GLU A 19 22.36 -9.20 -2.76
N TYR A 20 21.37 -10.02 -3.11
CA TYR A 20 19.98 -9.80 -2.72
C TYR A 20 19.55 -10.87 -1.72
N ILE A 21 19.23 -10.45 -0.50
CA ILE A 21 18.67 -11.32 0.54
C ILE A 21 17.17 -11.03 0.61
N PHE A 22 16.35 -11.96 0.12
CA PHE A 22 14.89 -11.86 0.16
C PHE A 22 14.31 -12.63 1.34
N GLY A 23 13.18 -12.15 1.87
CA GLY A 23 12.48 -12.81 2.97
C GLY A 23 13.13 -12.64 4.34
N ASP A 24 14.03 -11.67 4.47
CA ASP A 24 14.69 -11.31 5.73
C ASP A 24 14.56 -9.79 5.97
N SER A 25 14.77 -9.38 7.22
CA SER A 25 14.73 -7.98 7.64
C SER A 25 15.82 -7.72 8.67
N ILE A 26 16.31 -6.48 8.72
CA ILE A 26 17.23 -6.04 9.76
C ILE A 26 16.49 -6.02 11.10
N ALA A 27 17.11 -6.57 12.13
CA ALA A 27 16.61 -6.61 13.51
C ALA A 27 17.27 -5.55 14.40
N SER A 28 18.57 -5.29 14.23
CA SER A 28 19.30 -4.25 14.97
C SER A 28 20.39 -3.59 14.14
N LEU A 29 20.75 -2.36 14.53
CA LEU A 29 21.89 -1.59 14.03
C LEU A 29 22.70 -1.10 15.22
N THR A 30 24.01 -1.29 15.21
CA THR A 30 24.91 -0.75 16.25
C THR A 30 26.15 -0.18 15.58
N GLU A 31 26.32 1.13 15.69
CA GLU A 31 27.52 1.79 15.21
C GLU A 31 28.69 1.53 16.15
N THR A 32 29.83 1.17 15.57
CA THR A 32 31.08 0.87 16.27
C THR A 32 32.23 1.62 15.59
N PRO A 33 33.42 1.69 16.21
CA PRO A 33 34.60 2.26 15.55
C PRO A 33 35.01 1.54 14.25
N GLY A 34 34.56 0.30 14.02
CA GLY A 34 34.88 -0.51 12.85
C GLY A 34 33.80 -0.56 11.77
N GLY A 35 32.71 0.19 11.94
CA GLY A 35 31.54 0.17 11.04
C GLY A 35 30.24 -0.08 11.80
N VAL A 36 29.22 -0.54 11.09
CA VAL A 36 27.88 -0.80 11.62
C VAL A 36 27.67 -2.31 11.73
N ASP A 37 27.50 -2.80 12.94
CA ASP A 37 27.09 -4.16 13.21
C ASP A 37 25.58 -4.29 13.00
N VAL A 38 25.19 -5.21 12.12
CA VAL A 38 23.81 -5.44 11.70
C VAL A 38 23.42 -6.86 12.04
N THR A 39 22.31 -7.01 12.75
CA THR A 39 21.65 -8.31 12.94
C THR A 39 20.42 -8.41 12.06
N PHE A 40 20.07 -9.63 11.66
CA PHE A 40 18.93 -9.93 10.82
C PHE A 40 17.95 -10.83 11.58
N GLU A 41 16.69 -10.83 11.16
CA GLU A 41 15.66 -11.70 11.75
C GLU A 41 15.97 -13.19 11.48
N ARG A 42 16.65 -13.50 10.36
CA ARG A 42 16.90 -14.88 9.93
C ARG A 42 18.37 -15.17 9.62
N ALA A 43 19.06 -14.26 8.93
CA ALA A 43 20.46 -14.44 8.56
C ALA A 43 21.43 -14.20 9.73
N ALA A 44 22.67 -14.69 9.58
CA ALA A 44 23.74 -14.41 10.52
C ALA A 44 24.10 -12.91 10.54
N PRO A 45 24.54 -12.36 11.70
CA PRO A 45 25.00 -10.97 11.80
C PRO A 45 26.16 -10.66 10.85
N ARG A 46 26.23 -9.40 10.40
CA ARG A 46 27.29 -8.89 9.50
C ARG A 46 27.67 -7.47 9.87
N THR A 47 28.90 -7.08 9.57
CA THR A 47 29.40 -5.70 9.74
C THR A 47 29.53 -5.03 8.38
N PHE A 48 29.09 -3.78 8.27
CA PHE A 48 29.15 -2.97 7.05
C PHE A 48 29.75 -1.60 7.33
N ASP A 49 30.47 -1.02 6.37
CA ASP A 49 30.98 0.35 6.52
C ASP A 49 29.84 1.40 6.54
N LEU A 50 28.75 1.13 5.80
CA LEU A 50 27.60 2.02 5.70
C LEU A 50 26.30 1.23 5.55
N VAL A 51 25.24 1.72 6.19
CA VAL A 51 23.87 1.23 6.03
C VAL A 51 22.99 2.34 5.45
N ILE A 52 22.31 2.05 4.34
CA ILE A 52 21.41 3.01 3.65
C ILE A 52 19.97 2.50 3.74
N GLY A 53 19.09 3.30 4.36
CA GLY A 53 17.66 3.02 4.46
C GLY A 53 16.91 3.32 3.15
N ALA A 54 16.54 2.29 2.40
CA ALA A 54 15.72 2.38 1.18
C ALA A 54 14.40 1.59 1.30
N ASP A 55 13.93 1.39 2.53
CA ASP A 55 12.81 0.53 2.95
C ASP A 55 11.47 1.28 3.09
N GLY A 56 11.37 2.47 2.49
CA GLY A 56 10.12 3.20 2.27
C GLY A 56 9.57 3.97 3.49
N MET A 57 8.30 4.35 3.41
CA MET A 57 7.66 5.25 4.39
C MET A 57 7.74 4.71 5.83
N HIS A 58 7.64 3.41 6.02
CA HIS A 58 7.64 2.74 7.33
C HIS A 58 8.99 2.11 7.69
N SER A 59 10.07 2.78 7.25
CA SER A 59 11.46 2.35 7.36
C SER A 59 11.81 1.75 8.73
N VAL A 60 12.31 0.52 8.69
CA VAL A 60 12.97 -0.18 9.81
C VAL A 60 14.30 0.48 10.12
N VAL A 61 15.09 0.81 9.10
CA VAL A 61 16.39 1.48 9.30
C VAL A 61 16.21 2.80 10.04
N ARG A 62 15.26 3.65 9.59
CA ARG A 62 14.96 4.91 10.28
C ARG A 62 14.55 4.66 11.72
N ARG A 63 13.70 3.66 11.96
CA ARG A 63 13.23 3.33 13.30
C ARG A 63 14.37 2.94 14.24
N LEU A 64 15.31 2.14 13.75
CA LEU A 64 16.45 1.66 14.53
C LEU A 64 17.50 2.76 14.76
N ALA A 65 17.76 3.60 13.76
CA ALA A 65 18.79 4.64 13.85
C ALA A 65 18.32 5.90 14.58
N PHE A 66 17.05 6.29 14.42
CA PHE A 66 16.56 7.60 14.87
C PHE A 66 15.38 7.53 15.85
N GLY A 67 14.81 6.34 16.08
CA GLY A 67 13.70 6.15 17.01
C GLY A 67 12.32 6.11 16.34
N PRO A 68 11.22 6.31 17.08
CA PRO A 68 9.88 5.93 16.65
C PRO A 68 9.40 6.71 15.41
N GLU A 69 8.64 6.03 14.55
CA GLU A 69 8.13 6.60 13.29
C GLU A 69 7.28 7.87 13.49
N SER A 70 6.54 7.96 14.60
CA SER A 70 5.69 9.11 14.92
C SER A 70 6.46 10.42 15.08
N ALA A 71 7.77 10.38 15.30
CA ALA A 71 8.62 11.57 15.34
C ALA A 71 8.95 12.14 13.94
N TYR A 72 8.73 11.35 12.87
CA TYR A 72 9.18 11.66 11.51
C TYR A 72 8.07 11.65 10.47
N VAL A 73 6.92 11.04 10.77
CA VAL A 73 5.81 10.88 9.82
C VAL A 73 4.57 11.57 10.35
N THR A 74 4.08 12.55 9.59
CA THR A 74 2.78 13.19 9.82
C THR A 74 1.75 12.62 8.86
N GLY A 75 0.66 12.08 9.41
CA GLY A 75 -0.44 11.55 8.61
C GLY A 75 -1.17 12.67 7.87
N SER A 76 -1.52 12.43 6.60
CA SER A 76 -2.30 13.39 5.80
C SER A 76 -3.78 13.50 6.21
N GLY A 77 -4.25 12.62 7.11
CA GLY A 77 -5.67 12.43 7.41
C GLY A 77 -6.44 11.70 6.31
N TYR A 78 -5.77 11.23 5.25
CA TYR A 78 -6.38 10.47 4.16
C TYR A 78 -5.77 9.07 4.07
N ARG A 79 -6.63 8.11 3.75
CA ARG A 79 -6.25 6.74 3.44
C ARG A 79 -6.46 6.49 1.96
N ILE A 80 -5.56 5.69 1.39
CA ILE A 80 -5.62 5.28 -0.02
C ILE A 80 -5.71 3.76 -0.04
N ALA A 81 -6.68 3.24 -0.78
CA ALA A 81 -6.80 1.83 -1.10
C ALA A 81 -6.86 1.70 -2.63
N GLY A 82 -6.12 0.74 -3.20
CA GLY A 82 -6.16 0.47 -4.63
C GLY A 82 -6.12 -1.01 -4.89
N TRP A 83 -6.82 -1.45 -5.93
CA TRP A 83 -6.85 -2.84 -6.36
C TRP A 83 -6.98 -2.93 -7.88
N ASP A 84 -6.72 -4.12 -8.41
CA ASP A 84 -7.01 -4.41 -9.81
C ASP A 84 -8.48 -4.83 -9.94
N ALA A 85 -9.13 -4.37 -10.99
CA ALA A 85 -10.48 -4.75 -11.36
C ALA A 85 -10.52 -5.23 -12.83
N PRO A 86 -11.55 -6.00 -13.23
CA PRO A 86 -11.69 -6.41 -14.63
C PRO A 86 -11.75 -5.21 -15.58
N GLY A 87 -11.00 -5.27 -16.67
CA GLY A 87 -10.90 -4.17 -17.65
C GLY A 87 -12.22 -3.82 -18.33
N HIS A 88 -13.19 -4.73 -18.39
CA HIS A 88 -14.51 -4.45 -18.95
C HIS A 88 -15.36 -3.47 -18.11
N LEU A 89 -14.92 -3.12 -16.91
CA LEU A 89 -15.55 -2.09 -16.08
C LEU A 89 -15.21 -0.67 -16.56
N THR A 90 -14.29 -0.52 -17.51
CA THR A 90 -13.93 0.75 -18.14
C THR A 90 -13.77 0.62 -19.64
N THR A 91 -13.86 1.74 -20.35
CA THR A 91 -13.48 1.81 -21.77
C THR A 91 -11.95 1.96 -21.87
N PRO A 92 -11.28 1.33 -22.84
CA PRO A 92 -9.86 1.56 -23.09
C PRO A 92 -9.55 3.05 -23.32
N GLY A 93 -8.55 3.57 -22.60
CA GLY A 93 -8.18 4.99 -22.63
C GLY A 93 -9.02 5.88 -21.72
N GLU A 94 -10.11 5.37 -21.14
CA GLU A 94 -10.95 6.13 -20.23
C GLU A 94 -10.65 5.83 -18.77
N SER A 95 -10.89 6.86 -17.95
CA SER A 95 -10.95 6.77 -16.51
C SER A 95 -12.16 7.54 -16.00
N VAL A 96 -12.92 6.93 -15.11
CA VAL A 96 -14.00 7.59 -14.38
C VAL A 96 -13.48 7.92 -12.99
N VAL A 97 -13.66 9.17 -12.58
CA VAL A 97 -13.30 9.67 -11.26
C VAL A 97 -14.53 10.31 -10.64
N TYR A 98 -14.85 9.90 -9.42
CA TYR A 98 -15.88 10.50 -8.60
C TYR A 98 -15.23 11.08 -7.35
N THR A 99 -15.58 12.33 -7.04
CA THR A 99 -15.03 13.06 -5.89
C THR A 99 -16.16 13.76 -5.16
N GLU A 100 -16.13 13.68 -3.84
CA GLU A 100 -16.89 14.52 -2.93
C GLU A 100 -15.93 15.00 -1.81
N PRO A 101 -16.29 16.03 -1.04
CA PRO A 101 -15.47 16.43 0.10
C PRO A 101 -15.11 15.23 0.97
N GLY A 102 -13.81 15.05 1.25
CA GLY A 102 -13.32 13.95 2.09
C GLY A 102 -13.31 12.55 1.46
N ARG A 103 -13.74 12.35 0.20
CA ARG A 103 -13.64 11.04 -0.48
C ARG A 103 -13.53 11.11 -2.00
N MET A 104 -12.78 10.18 -2.57
CA MET A 104 -12.64 9.98 -4.01
C MET A 104 -12.70 8.48 -4.32
N ALA A 105 -13.33 8.12 -5.42
CA ALA A 105 -13.23 6.79 -6.01
C ALA A 105 -12.91 6.95 -7.50
N SER A 106 -12.01 6.13 -8.03
CA SER A 106 -11.71 6.10 -9.45
C SER A 106 -11.58 4.68 -9.96
N VAL A 107 -11.91 4.52 -11.24
CA VAL A 107 -11.62 3.33 -12.02
C VAL A 107 -11.11 3.77 -13.39
N GLY A 108 -9.96 3.26 -13.79
CA GLY A 108 -9.34 3.62 -15.06
C GLY A 108 -8.80 2.42 -15.78
N SER A 109 -8.99 2.37 -17.09
CA SER A 109 -8.36 1.36 -17.93
C SER A 109 -6.84 1.48 -17.86
N SER A 110 -6.13 0.35 -17.83
CA SER A 110 -4.68 0.36 -17.95
C SER A 110 -4.29 0.41 -19.43
N PRO A 111 -3.60 1.46 -19.94
CA PRO A 111 -3.28 1.58 -21.36
C PRO A 111 -2.39 0.44 -21.89
N ARG A 112 -1.63 -0.23 -21.02
CA ARG A 112 -0.75 -1.36 -21.38
C ARG A 112 -1.34 -2.73 -21.06
N HIS A 113 -2.42 -2.78 -20.28
CA HIS A 113 -3.06 -4.04 -19.85
C HIS A 113 -4.57 -3.89 -20.01
N PRO A 114 -5.11 -3.95 -21.24
CA PRO A 114 -6.51 -3.67 -21.51
C PRO A 114 -7.50 -4.63 -20.82
N ARG A 115 -7.02 -5.76 -20.29
CA ARG A 115 -7.81 -6.68 -19.45
C ARG A 115 -7.93 -6.25 -17.99
N ASN A 116 -7.18 -5.24 -17.54
CA ASN A 116 -7.17 -4.76 -16.16
C ASN A 116 -7.52 -3.26 -16.11
N ALA A 117 -8.40 -2.92 -15.19
CA ALA A 117 -8.61 -1.56 -14.74
C ALA A 117 -7.97 -1.38 -13.36
N GLY A 118 -7.33 -0.24 -13.13
CA GLY A 118 -6.87 0.15 -11.79
C GLY A 118 -8.00 0.87 -11.09
N THR A 119 -8.29 0.48 -9.85
CA THR A 119 -9.21 1.19 -8.97
C THR A 119 -8.43 1.88 -7.86
N MET A 120 -8.95 3.02 -7.42
CA MET A 120 -8.43 3.72 -6.25
C MET A 120 -9.58 4.32 -5.47
N MET A 121 -9.50 4.23 -4.15
CA MET A 121 -10.36 4.94 -3.22
C MET A 121 -9.48 5.74 -2.28
N VAL A 122 -9.79 7.03 -2.15
CA VAL A 122 -9.18 7.91 -1.18
C VAL A 122 -10.28 8.38 -0.24
N PHE A 123 -10.06 8.32 1.07
CA PHE A 123 -11.06 8.80 2.03
C PHE A 123 -10.39 9.36 3.27
N HIS A 124 -10.99 10.42 3.80
CA HIS A 124 -10.57 11.01 5.06
C HIS A 124 -10.84 10.04 6.19
N ALA A 125 -9.86 9.84 7.05
CA ALA A 125 -10.01 9.00 8.21
C ALA A 125 -9.01 9.43 9.30
N PRO A 126 -9.39 9.34 10.59
CA PRO A 126 -8.47 9.67 11.70
C PRO A 126 -7.23 8.78 11.65
N SER A 127 -6.18 9.14 12.40
CA SER A 127 -4.98 8.31 12.56
C SER A 127 -5.30 6.86 12.92
N LEU A 128 -4.40 5.94 12.57
CA LEU A 128 -4.53 4.54 12.97
C LEU A 128 -4.17 4.42 14.46
N ASP A 129 -5.09 3.92 15.26
CA ASP A 129 -4.84 3.57 16.67
C ASP A 129 -4.38 2.09 16.82
N TYR A 130 -4.08 1.43 15.70
CA TYR A 130 -3.68 0.03 15.62
C TYR A 130 -2.47 -0.16 14.69
N ASP A 131 -1.75 -1.28 14.84
CA ASP A 131 -0.60 -1.59 13.98
C ASP A 131 -1.07 -1.83 12.53
N ARG A 132 -0.51 -1.08 11.58
CA ARG A 132 -0.75 -1.26 10.14
C ARG A 132 -0.39 -2.66 9.62
N ARG A 133 0.30 -3.52 10.36
CA ARG A 133 0.55 -4.91 9.99
C ARG A 133 -0.55 -5.87 10.46
N ASP A 134 -1.41 -5.43 11.36
CA ASP A 134 -2.54 -6.21 11.84
C ASP A 134 -3.67 -6.18 10.79
N LEU A 135 -3.76 -7.25 10.00
CA LEU A 135 -4.76 -7.39 8.95
C LEU A 135 -6.18 -7.51 9.52
N ASP A 136 -6.34 -8.08 10.72
CA ASP A 136 -7.66 -8.26 11.32
C ASP A 136 -8.16 -6.94 11.90
N ALA A 137 -7.27 -6.14 12.49
CA ALA A 137 -7.58 -4.77 12.85
C ALA A 137 -7.90 -3.92 11.61
N GLN A 138 -7.18 -4.08 10.49
CA GLN A 138 -7.50 -3.38 9.23
C GLN A 138 -8.90 -3.74 8.69
N ARG A 139 -9.26 -5.02 8.72
CA ARG A 139 -10.58 -5.49 8.26
C ARG A 139 -11.70 -5.01 9.18
N THR A 140 -11.45 -5.00 10.48
CA THR A 140 -12.42 -4.64 11.51
C THR A 140 -12.56 -3.13 11.66
N SER A 141 -11.49 -2.37 11.36
CA SER A 141 -11.53 -0.92 11.19
C SER A 141 -12.34 -0.60 9.95
N ARG A 142 -13.67 -0.69 10.09
CA ARG A 142 -14.61 -0.08 9.17
C ARG A 142 -14.17 1.37 9.08
N ALA A 143 -13.71 1.79 7.91
CA ALA A 143 -13.74 3.18 7.54
C ALA A 143 -15.22 3.57 7.55
N THR A 144 -15.78 3.89 8.71
CA THR A 144 -17.06 4.56 8.81
C THR A 144 -16.77 5.93 8.20
N PRO A 145 -17.26 6.23 6.98
CA PRO A 145 -17.09 7.55 6.43
C PRO A 145 -17.72 8.49 7.44
N SER A 146 -16.97 9.46 7.95
CA SER A 146 -17.55 10.53 8.76
C SER A 146 -18.77 11.08 8.00
N PRO A 147 -19.95 11.20 8.63
CA PRO A 147 -21.12 11.73 7.95
C PRO A 147 -20.86 13.21 7.63
N LEU A 148 -20.48 13.48 6.38
CA LEU A 148 -20.55 14.83 5.82
C LEU A 148 -22.00 15.10 5.40
N PRO A 149 -22.49 16.34 5.53
CA PRO A 149 -23.89 16.66 5.30
C PRO A 149 -24.31 16.30 3.88
N ALA A 150 -25.27 15.38 3.78
CA ALA A 150 -25.80 14.89 2.51
C ALA A 150 -26.45 16.04 1.73
N ARG A 151 -25.97 16.31 0.52
CA ARG A 151 -26.76 16.98 -0.51
C ARG A 151 -27.14 15.95 -1.57
N SER A 152 -28.45 15.82 -1.77
CA SER A 152 -29.10 14.87 -2.65
C SER A 152 -28.59 14.99 -4.09
N THR A 153 -27.96 13.95 -4.61
CA THR A 153 -27.94 13.68 -6.04
C THR A 153 -28.24 12.19 -6.27
N SER A 154 -29.25 11.94 -7.10
CA SER A 154 -30.00 10.69 -7.24
C SER A 154 -29.27 9.63 -8.08
N TRP A 155 -27.97 9.43 -7.87
CA TRP A 155 -27.16 8.47 -8.66
C TRP A 155 -26.76 7.19 -7.91
N GLY A 156 -27.09 7.06 -6.62
CA GLY A 156 -26.83 5.83 -5.84
C GLY A 156 -27.56 4.58 -6.34
N LYS A 157 -28.59 4.72 -7.18
CA LYS A 157 -29.39 3.60 -7.71
C LYS A 157 -28.81 3.00 -9.01
N ASP A 158 -28.16 3.80 -9.85
CA ASP A 158 -27.66 3.33 -11.14
C ASP A 158 -26.29 2.64 -11.05
N PHE A 159 -25.53 2.92 -9.99
CA PHE A 159 -24.35 2.13 -9.64
C PHE A 159 -24.76 0.75 -9.07
N ALA A 160 -25.82 0.70 -8.27
CA ALA A 160 -26.35 -0.54 -7.69
C ALA A 160 -27.05 -1.44 -8.74
N GLY A 161 -27.74 -0.86 -9.73
CA GLY A 161 -28.50 -1.61 -10.74
C GLY A 161 -27.63 -2.35 -11.77
N ARG A 162 -26.41 -1.89 -12.04
CA ARG A 162 -25.42 -2.63 -12.86
C ARG A 162 -24.41 -3.43 -12.02
N ALA A 163 -24.33 -3.15 -10.72
CA ALA A 163 -23.63 -3.96 -9.72
C ALA A 163 -24.59 -4.91 -8.95
N CYS A 164 -25.67 -5.37 -9.62
CA CYS A 164 -26.53 -6.43 -9.09
C CYS A 164 -25.70 -7.72 -8.99
N GLY A 165 -25.05 -7.90 -7.85
CA GLY A 165 -24.31 -9.12 -7.54
C GLY A 165 -23.12 -9.03 -6.57
N PHE A 166 -22.75 -7.89 -5.98
CA PHE A 166 -21.76 -7.90 -4.88
C PHE A 166 -22.44 -8.01 -3.52
N SER A 167 -22.98 -9.20 -3.27
CA SER A 167 -23.14 -9.69 -1.90
C SER A 167 -21.73 -10.06 -1.42
N TYR A 168 -21.29 -9.53 -0.27
CA TYR A 168 -20.13 -10.07 0.43
C TYR A 168 -20.48 -11.51 0.89
N LYS A 169 -20.34 -12.48 -0.01
CA LYS A 169 -20.24 -13.89 0.36
C LYS A 169 -18.76 -14.17 0.59
N PHE A 170 -18.39 -14.25 1.87
CA PHE A 170 -17.19 -14.96 2.28
C PHE A 170 -17.25 -16.37 1.68
N LEU A 171 -16.36 -16.66 0.73
CA LEU A 171 -16.09 -18.04 0.34
C LEU A 171 -15.41 -18.73 1.53
N PRO A 172 -15.84 -19.95 1.92
CA PRO A 172 -15.20 -20.68 3.00
C PRO A 172 -13.77 -21.12 2.59
N PRO A 173 -12.91 -21.43 3.58
CA PRO A 173 -11.54 -21.82 3.31
C PRO A 173 -11.52 -23.17 2.58
N ILE A 174 -10.74 -23.26 1.51
CA ILE A 174 -10.36 -24.54 0.91
C ILE A 174 -8.92 -24.82 1.37
N CYS A 175 -8.74 -25.99 1.97
CA CYS A 175 -7.45 -26.57 2.38
C CYS A 175 -6.48 -26.74 1.21
#